data_AF-A0A7W0YLA6-F1
#
_entry.id   AF-A0A7W0YLA6-F1
#
_cell.length_a   1.000
_cell.length_b   1.000
_cell.length_c   1.000
_cell.angle_alpha   90.00
_cell.angle_beta   90.00
_cell.angle_gamma   90.00
#
_symmetry.space_group_name_H-M   'P 1'
#
loop_
_entity.id
_entity.type
_entity.pdbx_description
1 polymer ?
#
loop_
_entity_poly.entity_id
_entity_poly.type
_entity_poly.pdbx_seq_one_letter_code
_entity_poly.pdbx_strand_id
1 'polypeptide(L)'
;MSTDLHRLFAGLDDKSLDRLATRRETILSGGRIAAALALSTVPMALSGTVRQAFASSPLPGPVVRVLNFALTLEYLEASFYNRGVRSGVIPGGRDLRIFQTIQEHENAHVTFLKRTLGSEAVPKPEFDFTAGGALPNPFKNYEVFKILAQGFEDTGVRAYKGQLGA
;
A
#
# COMPACT_ATOMS: atom_id res chain seq x y z
N MET A 1 -29.46 -19.83 28.39
CA MET A 1 -28.23 -19.22 27.83
C MET A 1 -28.61 -18.48 26.56
N SER A 2 -29.07 -17.22 26.65
CA SER A 2 -29.36 -16.37 25.48
C SER A 2 -29.58 -14.92 25.91
N THR A 3 -28.55 -14.29 26.48
CA THR A 3 -28.62 -12.88 26.91
C THR A 3 -27.43 -12.06 26.40
N ASP A 4 -26.81 -12.48 25.29
CA ASP A 4 -25.64 -11.78 24.71
C ASP A 4 -25.83 -11.28 23.26
N LEU A 5 -26.93 -11.62 22.57
CA LEU A 5 -27.13 -11.16 21.19
C LEU A 5 -27.70 -9.73 21.09
N HIS A 6 -28.42 -9.24 22.11
CA HIS A 6 -28.95 -7.87 22.12
C HIS A 6 -27.89 -6.79 22.45
N ARG A 7 -26.77 -7.15 23.09
CA ARG A 7 -25.66 -6.22 23.38
C ARG A 7 -24.71 -6.00 22.20
N LEU A 8 -24.68 -6.95 21.25
CA LEU A 8 -23.88 -6.86 20.04
C LEU A 8 -24.40 -5.80 19.05
N PHE A 9 -25.70 -5.47 19.09
CA PHE A 9 -26.30 -4.43 18.24
C PHE A 9 -26.65 -3.12 18.96
N ALA A 10 -26.68 -3.11 20.30
CA ALA A 10 -26.90 -1.88 21.08
C ALA A 10 -25.67 -0.96 21.15
N GLY A 11 -24.50 -1.42 20.69
CA GLY A 11 -23.27 -0.62 20.59
C GLY A 11 -23.17 0.21 19.31
N LEU A 12 -24.11 0.07 18.37
CA LEU A 12 -24.23 0.96 17.22
C LEU A 12 -25.15 2.11 17.62
N ASP A 13 -24.60 3.00 18.44
CA ASP A 13 -25.25 4.24 18.84
C ASP A 13 -25.62 5.09 17.62
N ASP A 14 -26.62 5.95 17.77
CA ASP A 14 -27.07 6.92 16.76
C ASP A 14 -25.89 7.77 16.26
N LYS A 15 -24.90 8.00 17.14
CA LYS A 15 -23.62 8.64 16.81
C LYS A 15 -22.71 7.81 15.91
N SER A 16 -22.73 6.48 15.96
CA SER A 16 -22.01 5.63 15.01
C SER A 16 -22.69 5.59 13.66
N LEU A 17 -24.02 5.60 13.63
CA LEU A 17 -24.79 5.72 12.38
C LEU A 17 -24.62 7.10 11.76
N ASP A 18 -24.63 8.17 12.57
CA ASP A 18 -24.28 9.53 12.15
C ASP A 18 -22.82 9.63 11.73
N ARG A 19 -21.89 8.94 12.38
CA ARG A 19 -20.49 8.87 11.92
C ARG A 19 -20.35 8.12 10.60
N LEU A 20 -21.17 7.09 10.36
CA LEU A 20 -21.21 6.36 9.09
C LEU A 20 -21.88 7.19 7.99
N ALA A 21 -22.94 7.93 8.32
CA ALA A 21 -23.62 8.88 7.43
C ALA A 21 -22.71 10.07 7.10
N THR A 22 -22.07 10.66 8.11
CA THR A 22 -21.07 11.74 7.96
C THR A 22 -19.84 11.24 7.20
N ARG A 23 -19.37 10.01 7.42
CA ARG A 23 -18.29 9.41 6.60
C ARG A 23 -18.74 9.21 5.16
N ARG A 24 -19.95 8.70 4.94
CA ARG A 24 -20.54 8.54 3.60
C ARG A 24 -20.70 9.89 2.91
N GLU A 25 -21.16 10.91 3.61
CA GLU A 25 -21.36 12.26 3.12
C GLU A 25 -20.05 13.03 2.98
N THR A 26 -19.01 12.74 3.78
CA THR A 26 -17.64 13.27 3.61
C THR A 26 -16.91 12.58 2.45
N ILE A 27 -17.21 11.30 2.18
CA ILE A 27 -16.77 10.58 0.97
C ILE A 27 -17.48 11.12 -0.29
N LEU A 28 -18.74 11.54 -0.16
CA LEU A 28 -19.54 12.09 -1.26
C LEU A 28 -19.34 13.60 -1.48
N SER A 29 -19.05 14.37 -0.42
CA SER A 29 -18.85 15.83 -0.45
C SER A 29 -17.37 16.23 -0.53
N GLY A 30 -16.46 15.39 -0.03
CA GLY A 30 -15.00 15.52 -0.13
C GLY A 30 -14.42 14.62 -1.22
N GLY A 31 -14.95 14.79 -2.44
CA GLY A 31 -14.86 13.85 -3.56
C GLY A 31 -13.47 13.30 -3.89
N ARG A 32 -13.46 12.04 -4.34
CA ARG A 32 -12.39 11.24 -5.01
C ARG A 32 -11.04 11.11 -4.28
N ILE A 33 -10.55 12.14 -3.60
CA ILE A 33 -9.30 12.16 -2.83
C ILE A 33 -9.41 11.25 -1.60
N ALA A 34 -10.54 11.30 -0.88
CA ALA A 34 -10.80 10.39 0.23
C ALA A 34 -10.92 8.91 -0.21
N ALA A 35 -11.39 8.66 -1.44
CA ALA A 35 -11.53 7.31 -1.98
C ALA A 35 -10.17 6.67 -2.34
N ALA A 36 -9.20 7.47 -2.80
CA ALA A 36 -7.83 7.00 -3.06
C ALA A 36 -7.12 6.62 -1.74
N LEU A 37 -7.39 7.36 -0.67
CA LEU A 37 -6.79 7.15 0.65
C LEU A 37 -7.43 5.99 1.43
N ALA A 38 -8.70 5.64 1.16
CA ALA A 38 -9.36 4.49 1.78
C ALA A 38 -8.87 3.14 1.23
N LEU A 39 -8.32 3.10 0.01
CA LEU A 39 -7.95 1.87 -0.69
C LEU A 39 -6.81 1.06 -0.04
N SER A 40 -5.98 1.68 0.80
CA SER A 40 -4.87 1.00 1.50
C SER A 40 -5.31 0.16 2.71
N THR A 41 -6.58 0.29 3.14
CA THR A 41 -7.11 -0.44 4.32
C THR A 41 -8.39 -1.22 4.00
N VAL A 42 -8.82 -1.24 2.74
CA VAL A 42 -10.06 -1.92 2.31
C VAL A 42 -9.77 -3.41 2.07
N PRO A 43 -10.44 -4.33 2.79
CA PRO A 43 -10.44 -5.74 2.43
C PRO A 43 -10.88 -5.91 0.97
N MET A 44 -10.17 -6.73 0.19
CA MET A 44 -10.37 -6.90 -1.26
C MET A 44 -11.83 -7.15 -1.71
N ALA A 45 -12.71 -7.58 -0.80
CA ALA A 45 -14.15 -7.78 -1.03
C ALA A 45 -14.95 -6.49 -1.36
N LEU A 46 -14.42 -5.29 -1.10
CA LEU A 46 -15.09 -4.01 -1.42
C LEU A 46 -14.52 -3.29 -2.67
N SER A 47 -13.68 -3.95 -3.47
CA SER A 47 -12.98 -3.36 -4.62
C SER A 47 -13.91 -2.90 -5.77
N GLY A 48 -15.14 -3.42 -5.85
CA GLY A 48 -16.05 -3.17 -6.97
C GLY A 48 -16.57 -1.74 -7.10
N THR A 49 -16.82 -1.03 -5.99
CA THR A 49 -17.45 0.30 -6.00
C THR A 49 -16.44 1.43 -6.20
N VAL A 50 -15.19 1.27 -5.75
CA VAL A 50 -14.12 2.25 -5.96
C VAL A 50 -13.75 2.36 -7.45
N ARG A 51 -13.84 1.24 -8.16
CA ARG A 51 -13.60 1.14 -9.61
C ARG A 51 -14.50 2.08 -10.42
N GLN A 52 -15.74 2.28 -9.98
CA GLN A 52 -16.74 3.09 -10.70
C GLN A 52 -16.56 4.60 -10.45
N ALA A 53 -15.96 5.00 -9.33
CA ALA A 53 -15.66 6.40 -9.01
C ALA A 53 -14.39 6.93 -9.70
N PHE A 54 -13.47 6.05 -10.09
CA PHE A 54 -12.23 6.43 -10.77
C PHE A 54 -12.22 6.17 -12.28
N ALA A 55 -13.06 5.27 -12.80
CA ALA A 55 -13.05 4.90 -14.22
C ALA A 55 -13.66 5.95 -15.18
N SER A 56 -14.37 6.96 -14.68
CA SER A 56 -15.24 7.80 -15.54
C SER A 56 -14.72 9.24 -15.80
N SER A 57 -13.56 9.63 -15.27
CA SER A 57 -12.91 10.90 -15.65
C SER A 57 -11.41 10.89 -15.32
N PRO A 58 -10.57 11.66 -16.04
CA PRO A 58 -9.14 11.77 -15.75
C PRO A 58 -8.87 12.10 -14.29
N LEU A 59 -7.84 11.49 -13.72
CA LEU A 59 -7.38 11.84 -12.37
C LEU A 59 -6.86 13.29 -12.36
N PRO A 60 -7.14 14.07 -11.30
CA PRO A 60 -6.54 15.39 -11.17
C PRO A 60 -5.00 15.31 -11.17
N GLY A 61 -4.32 16.25 -11.82
CA GLY A 61 -2.85 16.26 -11.92
C GLY A 61 -2.11 16.10 -10.57
N PRO A 62 -2.53 16.74 -9.46
CA PRO A 62 -1.94 16.50 -8.15
C PRO A 62 -2.06 15.05 -7.68
N VAL A 63 -3.20 14.39 -7.94
CA VAL A 63 -3.43 12.98 -7.60
C VAL A 63 -2.52 12.07 -8.43
N VAL A 64 -2.38 12.34 -9.73
CA VAL A 64 -1.45 11.61 -10.60
C VAL A 64 -0.02 11.68 -10.08
N ARG A 65 0.44 12.85 -9.60
CA ARG A 65 1.79 13.00 -9.03
C ARG A 65 1.97 12.17 -7.76
N VAL A 66 1.01 12.19 -6.84
CA VAL A 66 1.07 11.39 -5.60
C VAL A 66 1.06 9.89 -5.91
N LEU A 67 0.21 9.44 -6.82
CA LEU A 67 0.15 8.03 -7.21
C LEU A 67 1.41 7.57 -7.95
N ASN A 68 2.04 8.42 -8.77
CA ASN A 68 3.32 8.10 -9.40
C ASN A 68 4.49 8.09 -8.40
N PHE A 69 4.45 8.96 -7.38
CA PHE A 69 5.39 8.89 -6.26
C PHE A 69 5.24 7.56 -5.51
N ALA A 70 4.01 7.17 -5.15
CA ALA A 70 3.74 5.88 -4.55
C ALA A 70 4.21 4.73 -5.46
N LEU A 71 3.88 4.75 -6.75
CA LEU A 71 4.30 3.72 -7.71
C LEU A 71 5.83 3.56 -7.77
N THR A 72 6.57 4.65 -7.59
CA THR A 72 8.04 4.61 -7.54
C THR A 72 8.56 3.90 -6.29
N LEU A 73 7.92 4.11 -5.13
CA LEU A 73 8.23 3.39 -3.90
C LEU A 73 7.89 1.89 -4.03
N GLU A 74 6.70 1.58 -4.55
CA GLU A 74 6.28 0.19 -4.78
C GLU A 74 7.23 -0.54 -5.76
N TYR A 75 7.72 0.16 -6.79
CA TYR A 75 8.72 -0.38 -7.69
C TYR A 75 10.05 -0.70 -7.00
N LEU A 76 10.48 0.15 -6.07
CA LEU A 76 11.70 -0.05 -5.28
C LEU A 76 11.56 -1.32 -4.43
N GLU A 77 10.47 -1.43 -3.68
CA GLU A 77 10.21 -2.54 -2.75
C GLU A 77 9.97 -3.84 -3.49
N ALA A 78 9.12 -3.84 -4.52
CA ALA A 78 8.90 -5.02 -5.36
C ALA A 78 10.20 -5.50 -6.02
N SER A 79 11.04 -4.58 -6.53
CA SER A 79 12.34 -4.96 -7.10
C SER A 79 13.28 -5.59 -6.06
N PHE A 80 13.30 -5.03 -4.86
CA PHE A 80 14.10 -5.53 -3.75
C PHE A 80 13.67 -6.94 -3.32
N TYR A 81 12.38 -7.14 -3.01
CA TYR A 81 11.87 -8.41 -2.50
C TYR A 81 11.88 -9.52 -3.56
N ASN A 82 11.56 -9.20 -4.83
CA ASN A 82 11.70 -10.16 -5.93
C ASN A 82 13.14 -10.66 -6.08
N ARG A 83 14.12 -9.77 -5.91
CA ARG A 83 15.53 -10.15 -5.96
C ARG A 83 15.96 -10.90 -4.71
N GLY A 84 15.53 -10.48 -3.52
CA GLY A 84 15.78 -11.14 -2.25
C GLY A 84 15.35 -12.60 -2.26
N VAL A 85 14.09 -12.87 -2.59
CA VAL A 85 13.52 -14.22 -2.65
C VAL A 85 14.24 -15.10 -3.67
N ARG A 86 14.59 -14.56 -4.85
CA ARG A 86 15.33 -15.32 -5.88
C ARG A 86 16.80 -15.56 -5.55
N SER A 87 17.42 -14.69 -4.77
CA SER A 87 18.87 -14.73 -4.52
C SER A 87 19.32 -15.85 -3.58
N GLY A 88 18.40 -16.42 -2.79
CA GLY A 88 18.72 -17.37 -1.73
C GLY A 88 19.33 -16.73 -0.48
N VAL A 89 19.38 -15.38 -0.39
CA VAL A 89 19.88 -14.68 0.81
C VAL A 89 19.00 -14.89 2.03
N ILE A 90 17.70 -15.12 1.82
CA ILE A 90 16.72 -15.29 2.88
C ILE A 90 16.75 -16.76 3.35
N PRO A 91 16.99 -17.03 4.64
CA PRO A 91 16.88 -18.38 5.18
C PRO A 91 15.49 -18.96 4.91
N GLY A 92 15.44 -20.25 4.60
CA GLY A 92 14.18 -20.97 4.40
C GLY A 92 13.28 -20.96 5.65
N GLY A 93 12.14 -21.62 5.54
CA GLY A 93 11.22 -21.76 6.67
C GLY A 93 10.36 -20.51 6.87
N ARG A 94 10.34 -19.97 8.10
CA ARG A 94 9.42 -18.87 8.47
C ARG A 94 9.77 -17.57 7.75
N ASP A 95 11.05 -17.20 7.71
CA ASP A 95 11.51 -15.93 7.16
C ASP A 95 11.21 -15.84 5.66
N LEU A 96 11.54 -16.89 4.91
CA LEU A 96 11.20 -16.97 3.49
C LEU A 96 9.69 -16.78 3.23
N ARG A 97 8.82 -17.41 4.03
CA ARG A 97 7.36 -17.23 3.88
C ARG A 97 6.92 -15.80 4.13
N ILE A 98 7.47 -15.14 5.15
CA ILE A 98 7.17 -13.74 5.46
C ILE A 98 7.56 -12.84 4.27
N PHE A 99 8.79 -12.97 3.79
CA PHE A 99 9.26 -12.14 2.68
C PHE A 99 8.59 -12.48 1.34
N GLN A 100 8.14 -13.71 1.13
CA GLN A 100 7.29 -14.06 -0.01
C GLN A 100 5.92 -13.38 0.07
N THR A 101 5.30 -13.33 1.25
CA THR A 101 4.04 -12.58 1.43
C THR A 101 4.24 -11.08 1.16
N ILE A 102 5.31 -10.47 1.66
CA ILE A 102 5.61 -9.06 1.37
C ILE A 102 5.86 -8.86 -0.13
N GLN A 103 6.68 -9.72 -0.75
CA GLN A 103 6.90 -9.71 -2.19
C GLN A 103 5.58 -9.77 -2.99
N GLU A 104 4.63 -10.61 -2.60
CA GLU A 104 3.32 -10.72 -3.23
C GLU A 104 2.51 -9.43 -3.08
N HIS A 105 2.52 -8.79 -1.91
CA HIS A 105 1.86 -7.51 -1.66
C HIS A 105 2.43 -6.40 -2.55
N GLU A 106 3.75 -6.21 -2.57
CA GLU A 106 4.33 -5.10 -3.35
C GLU A 106 4.12 -5.29 -4.86
N ASN A 107 4.15 -6.53 -5.35
CA ASN A 107 3.80 -6.82 -6.74
C ASN A 107 2.32 -6.51 -7.05
N ALA A 108 1.42 -6.77 -6.10
CA ALA A 108 0.00 -6.43 -6.22
C ALA A 108 -0.21 -4.91 -6.19
N HIS A 109 0.49 -4.17 -5.33
CA HIS A 109 0.46 -2.71 -5.27
C HIS A 109 0.92 -2.08 -6.58
N VAL A 110 2.07 -2.50 -7.13
CA VAL A 110 2.54 -2.07 -8.45
C VAL A 110 1.47 -2.31 -9.52
N THR A 111 0.88 -3.51 -9.54
CA THR A 111 -0.16 -3.86 -10.52
C THR A 111 -1.38 -2.95 -10.39
N PHE A 112 -1.82 -2.69 -9.16
CA PHE A 112 -2.96 -1.82 -8.87
C PHE A 112 -2.69 -0.37 -9.31
N LEU A 113 -1.54 0.20 -8.93
CA LEU A 113 -1.17 1.57 -9.25
C LEU A 113 -0.98 1.77 -10.76
N LYS A 114 -0.31 0.84 -11.45
CA LYS A 114 -0.18 0.89 -12.91
C LYS A 114 -1.55 0.87 -13.61
N ARG A 115 -2.47 0.02 -13.14
CA ARG A 115 -3.83 -0.04 -13.69
C ARG A 115 -4.61 1.25 -13.42
N THR A 116 -4.42 1.84 -12.24
CA THR A 116 -5.11 3.07 -11.82
C THR A 116 -4.61 4.30 -12.59
N LEU A 117 -3.30 4.39 -12.80
CA LEU A 117 -2.65 5.48 -13.53
C LEU A 117 -2.80 5.35 -15.06
N GLY A 118 -2.93 4.13 -15.58
CA GLY A 118 -3.07 3.91 -17.03
C GLY A 118 -1.85 4.42 -17.79
N SER A 119 -2.07 5.28 -18.79
CA SER A 119 -0.99 5.89 -19.59
C SER A 119 -0.13 6.88 -18.81
N GLU A 120 -0.60 7.38 -17.66
CA GLU A 120 0.13 8.31 -16.81
C GLU A 120 1.12 7.61 -15.86
N ALA A 121 1.19 6.27 -15.90
CA ALA A 121 2.07 5.50 -15.03
C ALA A 121 3.54 5.70 -15.43
N VAL A 122 4.37 6.12 -14.47
CA VAL A 122 5.82 6.25 -14.71
C VAL A 122 6.48 4.89 -14.98
N PRO A 123 7.53 4.86 -15.82
CA PRO A 123 8.32 3.65 -16.01
C PRO A 123 9.08 3.30 -14.73
N LYS A 124 9.35 2.01 -14.55
CA LYS A 124 10.15 1.51 -13.42
C LYS A 124 11.60 2.02 -13.53
N PRO A 125 12.15 2.68 -12.51
CA PRO A 125 13.58 3.03 -12.48
C PRO A 125 14.47 1.79 -12.31
N GLU A 126 15.77 2.02 -12.47
CA GLU A 126 16.82 1.11 -11.98
C GLU A 126 17.21 1.53 -10.56
N PHE A 127 17.43 0.53 -9.70
CA PHE A 127 17.68 0.76 -8.27
C PHE A 127 19.03 0.20 -7.84
N ASP A 128 19.78 1.02 -7.11
CA ASP A 128 20.98 0.59 -6.39
C ASP A 128 20.64 0.26 -4.93
N PHE A 129 20.68 -1.03 -4.58
CA PHE A 129 20.44 -1.51 -3.22
C PHE A 129 21.70 -1.53 -2.35
N THR A 130 22.83 -1.05 -2.86
CA THR A 130 24.08 -0.96 -2.09
C THR A 130 24.26 0.37 -1.38
N ALA A 131 23.34 1.32 -1.57
CA ALA A 131 23.44 2.69 -1.07
C ALA A 131 24.81 3.33 -1.46
N GLY A 132 25.19 3.23 -2.73
CA GLY A 132 26.48 3.71 -3.21
C GLY A 132 27.67 2.93 -2.64
N GLY A 133 27.48 1.66 -2.28
CA GLY A 133 28.49 0.78 -1.68
C GLY A 133 28.54 0.78 -0.15
N ALA A 134 27.77 1.63 0.55
CA ALA A 134 27.73 1.67 2.02
C ALA A 134 27.12 0.40 2.65
N LEU A 135 26.21 -0.27 1.92
CA LEU A 135 25.56 -1.52 2.33
C LEU A 135 25.95 -2.64 1.34
N PRO A 136 27.14 -3.23 1.48
CA PRO A 136 27.64 -4.18 0.51
C PRO A 136 26.89 -5.51 0.56
N ASN A 137 26.70 -6.09 -0.63
CA ASN A 137 26.17 -7.45 -0.82
C ASN A 137 24.79 -7.74 -0.17
N PRO A 138 23.77 -6.88 -0.35
CA PRO A 138 22.45 -7.05 0.28
C PRO A 138 21.72 -8.33 -0.13
N PHE A 139 22.12 -8.96 -1.24
CA PHE A 139 21.55 -10.21 -1.73
C PHE A 139 22.46 -11.42 -1.51
N LYS A 140 23.47 -11.28 -0.65
CA LYS A 140 24.32 -12.38 -0.16
C LYS A 140 24.53 -12.34 1.36
N ASN A 141 24.16 -11.24 2.02
CA ASN A 141 24.23 -11.05 3.46
C ASN A 141 22.83 -10.78 4.01
N TYR A 142 22.29 -11.72 4.78
CA TYR A 142 20.92 -11.63 5.30
C TYR A 142 20.72 -10.50 6.32
N GLU A 143 21.75 -10.13 7.08
CA GLU A 143 21.64 -8.99 8.01
C GLU A 143 21.51 -7.67 7.24
N VAL A 144 22.31 -7.49 6.18
CA VAL A 144 22.20 -6.31 5.30
C VAL A 144 20.84 -6.29 4.58
N PHE A 145 20.36 -7.46 4.14
CA PHE A 145 19.02 -7.61 3.58
C PHE A 145 17.93 -7.12 4.54
N LYS A 146 17.96 -7.57 5.81
CA LYS A 146 16.98 -7.15 6.82
C LYS A 146 17.04 -5.65 7.14
N ILE A 147 18.24 -5.07 7.21
CA ILE A 147 18.43 -3.63 7.45
C ILE A 147 17.74 -2.83 6.34
N LEU A 148 17.95 -3.22 5.08
CA LEU A 148 17.29 -2.58 3.94
C LEU A 148 15.78 -2.81 3.95
N ALA A 149 15.32 -4.04 4.20
CA ALA A 149 13.90 -4.36 4.30
C ALA A 149 13.21 -3.46 5.33
N GLN A 150 13.75 -3.38 6.54
CA GLN A 150 13.20 -2.51 7.59
C GLN A 150 13.20 -1.03 7.15
N GLY A 151 14.28 -0.56 6.53
CA GLY A 151 14.35 0.81 6.02
C GLY A 151 13.29 1.14 4.97
N PHE A 152 12.93 0.18 4.12
CA PHE A 152 11.88 0.33 3.12
C PHE A 152 10.48 0.33 3.75
N GLU A 153 10.15 -0.64 4.60
CA GLU A 153 8.85 -0.68 5.30
C GLU A 153 8.60 0.61 6.11
N ASP A 154 9.63 1.09 6.81
CA ASP A 154 9.59 2.35 7.55
C ASP A 154 9.38 3.56 6.61
N THR A 155 9.97 3.52 5.42
CA THR A 155 9.83 4.57 4.41
C THR A 155 8.43 4.56 3.79
N GLY A 156 7.86 3.38 3.51
CA GLY A 156 6.47 3.24 3.09
C GLY A 156 5.52 3.89 4.11
N VAL A 157 5.61 3.51 5.38
CA VAL A 157 4.78 4.08 6.46
C VAL A 157 4.95 5.60 6.59
N ARG A 158 6.19 6.11 6.50
CA ARG A 158 6.45 7.56 6.59
C ARG A 158 6.00 8.33 5.36
N ALA A 159 6.15 7.78 4.16
CA ALA A 159 5.68 8.40 2.92
C ALA A 159 4.16 8.62 2.99
N TYR A 160 3.41 7.60 3.42
CA TYR A 160 1.96 7.72 3.63
C TYR A 160 1.59 8.74 4.71
N LYS A 161 2.37 8.87 5.80
CA LYS A 161 2.10 9.87 6.85
C LYS A 161 2.54 11.29 6.47
N GLY A 162 3.65 11.45 5.76
CA GLY A 162 4.22 12.74 5.40
C GLY A 162 3.41 13.50 4.34
N GLN A 163 2.75 12.78 3.43
CA GLN A 163 1.83 13.38 2.45
C GLN A 163 0.43 13.69 2.98
N LEU A 164 0.11 13.26 4.22
CA LEU A 164 -1.12 13.66 4.92
C LEU A 164 -0.94 14.96 5.73
N GLY A 165 0.29 15.49 5.82
CA GLY A 165 0.63 16.67 6.64
C GLY A 165 1.19 17.86 5.86
N ALA A 166 1.13 17.85 4.52
CA ALA A 166 1.62 18.93 3.65
C ALA A 166 0.51 19.50 2.76
#